data_AF-A0ABC9P0T3-F1
#
_entry.id   AF-A0ABC9P0T3-F1
#
_cell.length_a   1.000
_cell.length_b   1.000
_cell.length_c   1.000
_cell.angle_alpha   90.00
_cell.angle_beta   90.00
_cell.angle_gamma   90.00
#
_symmetry.space_group_name_H-M   'P 1'
#
loop_
_entity.id
_entity.type
_entity.pdbx_description
1 polymer ?
#
loop_
_entity_poly.entity_id
_entity_poly.type
_entity_poly.pdbx_seq_one_letter_code
_entity_poly.pdbx_strand_id
1 'polypeptide(L)'
;MITDEQGKNWLLQKLYDNGWRYLAEDYCGRVWLAIEKPEFNEFGSLKFVGKHSTVTCIRDILPKTNLNQYLSIAKELGIIDWANIPVDTPVRVWNNASTTKEKRHFAGYENGYVLTWSHGGTSWSSPKHCVSEWDHAELVEL
;
A
#
# COMPACT_ATOMS: atom_id res chain seq x y z
N MET A 1 -11.60 -23.53 9.41
CA MET A 1 -11.73 -22.47 10.44
C MET A 1 -10.75 -21.39 10.04
N ILE A 2 -11.18 -20.14 9.93
CA ILE A 2 -10.27 -19.03 9.61
C ILE A 2 -9.41 -18.72 10.83
N THR A 3 -8.12 -18.41 10.65
CA THR A 3 -7.26 -17.97 11.75
C THR A 3 -7.48 -16.49 12.07
N ASP A 4 -7.14 -16.05 13.28
CA ASP A 4 -7.23 -14.62 13.65
C ASP A 4 -6.43 -13.73 12.70
N GLU A 5 -5.27 -14.20 12.24
CA GLU A 5 -4.44 -13.50 11.26
C GLU A 5 -5.13 -13.37 9.89
N GLN A 6 -5.75 -14.45 9.40
CA GLN A 6 -6.53 -14.40 8.16
C GLN A 6 -7.73 -13.46 8.28
N GLY A 7 -8.42 -13.46 9.42
CA GLY A 7 -9.51 -12.54 9.71
C GLY A 7 -9.07 -11.06 9.75
N LYS A 8 -7.94 -10.79 10.42
CA LYS A 8 -7.31 -9.46 10.46
C LYS A 8 -6.94 -8.96 9.06
N ASN A 9 -6.26 -9.78 8.27
CA ASN A 9 -5.85 -9.41 6.91
C ASN A 9 -7.05 -9.17 6.00
N TRP A 10 -8.10 -10.00 6.09
CA TRP A 10 -9.34 -9.78 5.34
C TRP A 10 -9.99 -8.43 5.70
N LEU A 11 -10.07 -8.10 6.99
CA LEU A 11 -10.64 -6.82 7.45
C LEU A 11 -9.83 -5.63 6.92
N LEU A 12 -8.50 -5.66 7.08
CA LEU A 12 -7.61 -4.62 6.59
C LEU A 12 -7.71 -4.45 5.08
N GLN A 13 -7.79 -5.56 4.32
CA GLN A 13 -7.96 -5.50 2.87
C GLN A 13 -9.27 -4.80 2.50
N LYS A 14 -10.39 -5.13 3.18
CA LYS A 14 -11.67 -4.45 2.93
C LYS A 14 -11.62 -2.96 3.25
N LEU A 15 -10.93 -2.57 4.31
CA LEU A 15 -10.71 -1.17 4.62
C LEU A 15 -9.92 -0.47 3.50
N TYR A 16 -8.85 -1.12 3.02
CA TYR A 16 -8.00 -0.61 1.95
C TYR A 16 -8.76 -0.45 0.62
N ASP A 17 -9.53 -1.48 0.23
CA ASP A 17 -10.37 -1.48 -0.98
C ASP A 17 -11.42 -0.35 -0.93
N ASN A 18 -11.89 0.04 0.26
CA ASN A 18 -12.82 1.15 0.48
C ASN A 18 -12.14 2.53 0.60
N GLY A 19 -10.85 2.61 0.31
CA GLY A 19 -10.09 3.86 0.27
C GLY A 19 -9.47 4.29 1.60
N TRP A 20 -9.64 3.53 2.67
CA TRP A 20 -8.95 3.83 3.93
C TRP A 20 -7.47 3.46 3.83
N ARG A 21 -6.61 4.28 4.43
CA ARG A 21 -5.15 4.10 4.34
C ARG A 21 -4.49 3.98 5.70
N TYR A 22 -5.06 4.60 6.73
CA TYR A 22 -4.46 4.67 8.05
C TYR A 22 -5.45 4.32 9.16
N LEU A 23 -4.92 3.67 10.19
CA LEU A 23 -5.52 3.56 11.51
C LEU A 23 -4.75 4.48 12.47
N ALA A 24 -5.43 5.20 13.36
CA ALA A 24 -4.77 6.07 14.33
C ALA A 24 -5.48 6.02 15.66
N GLU A 25 -4.71 6.04 16.75
CA GLU A 25 -5.24 6.00 18.10
C GLU A 25 -4.93 7.32 18.82
N ASP A 26 -5.98 7.95 19.36
CA ASP A 26 -5.81 9.16 20.17
C ASP A 26 -5.41 8.82 21.61
N TYR A 27 -5.03 9.84 22.38
CA TYR A 27 -4.68 9.69 23.80
C TYR A 27 -5.83 9.20 24.69
N CYS A 28 -7.08 9.21 24.20
CA CYS A 28 -8.26 8.68 24.88
C CYS A 28 -8.54 7.21 24.53
N GLY A 29 -7.71 6.58 23.69
CA GLY A 29 -7.89 5.20 23.23
C GLY A 29 -9.00 5.04 22.17
N ARG A 30 -9.42 6.13 21.51
CA ARG A 30 -10.32 6.07 20.35
C ARG A 30 -9.51 5.77 19.10
N VAL A 31 -10.01 4.82 18.32
CA VAL A 31 -9.38 4.41 17.05
C VAL A 31 -10.13 5.03 15.88
N TRP A 32 -9.37 5.58 14.95
CA TRP A 32 -9.82 6.31 13.79
C TRP A 32 -9.29 5.69 12.50
N LEU A 33 -10.12 5.63 11.48
CA LEU A 33 -9.72 5.44 10.09
C LEU A 33 -9.50 6.79 9.44
N ALA A 34 -8.45 6.90 8.61
CA ALA A 34 -8.17 8.07 7.80
C ALA A 34 -7.74 7.69 6.39
N ILE A 35 -8.08 8.53 5.42
CA ILE A 35 -7.63 8.39 4.02
C ILE A 35 -6.24 9.02 3.81
N GLU A 36 -5.95 10.09 4.54
CA GLU A 36 -4.65 10.76 4.54
C GLU A 36 -3.86 10.41 5.80
N LYS A 37 -2.54 10.61 5.71
CA LYS A 37 -1.65 10.44 6.86
C LYS A 37 -2.07 11.40 7.98
N PRO A 38 -2.43 10.90 9.18
CA PRO A 38 -2.78 11.75 10.30
C PRO A 38 -1.55 12.48 10.85
N GLU A 39 -1.76 13.71 11.29
CA GLU A 39 -0.76 14.53 11.98
C GLU A 39 -1.05 14.57 13.48
N PHE A 40 -0.02 14.88 14.26
CA PHE A 40 -0.16 15.16 15.69
C PHE A 40 0.24 16.61 15.94
N ASN A 41 -0.57 17.32 16.71
CA ASN A 41 -0.20 18.66 17.17
C ASN A 41 0.84 18.59 18.30
N GLU A 42 1.32 19.75 18.75
CA GLU A 42 2.30 19.87 19.84
C GLU A 42 1.84 19.23 21.17
N PHE A 43 0.54 19.02 21.33
CA PHE A 43 -0.08 18.38 22.49
C PHE A 43 -0.36 16.88 22.28
N GLY A 44 0.08 16.29 21.16
CA GLY A 44 -0.16 14.89 20.83
C GLY A 44 -1.60 14.57 20.41
N SER A 45 -2.45 15.58 20.16
CA SER A 45 -3.80 15.35 19.66
C SER A 45 -3.79 15.09 18.15
N LEU A 46 -4.62 14.15 17.72
CA LEU A 46 -4.79 13.82 16.31
C LEU A 46 -5.40 15.00 15.55
N LYS A 47 -4.78 15.30 14.42
CA LYS A 47 -5.26 16.24 13.41
C LYS A 47 -5.40 15.47 12.10
N PHE A 48 -6.63 15.41 11.60
CA PHE A 48 -6.93 14.76 10.34
C PHE A 48 -6.99 15.77 9.21
N VAL A 49 -6.50 15.34 8.05
CA VAL A 49 -6.72 16.00 6.77
C VAL A 49 -7.68 15.11 5.97
N GLY A 50 -8.75 15.67 5.43
CA GLY A 50 -9.72 14.91 4.63
C GLY A 50 -10.64 13.99 5.43
N LYS A 51 -11.10 12.91 4.80
CA LYS A 51 -12.13 11.99 5.35
C LYS A 51 -11.55 11.11 6.47
N HIS A 52 -12.25 11.06 7.59
CA HIS A 52 -11.93 10.18 8.72
C HIS A 52 -13.20 9.63 9.38
N SER A 53 -13.10 8.48 10.07
CA SER A 53 -14.22 7.87 10.81
C SER A 53 -13.73 7.15 12.06
N THR A 54 -14.49 7.21 13.16
CA THR A 54 -14.21 6.40 14.35
C THR A 54 -14.59 4.93 14.12
N VAL A 55 -13.76 4.02 14.63
CA VAL A 55 -13.97 2.55 14.61
C VAL A 55 -13.68 1.94 15.98
N THR A 56 -13.78 2.75 17.03
CA THR A 56 -13.42 2.35 18.41
C THR A 56 -14.20 1.13 18.89
N CYS A 57 -15.43 0.91 18.40
CA CYS A 57 -16.26 -0.24 18.78
C CYS A 57 -15.67 -1.61 18.38
N ILE A 58 -14.73 -1.64 17.44
CA ILE A 58 -14.03 -2.85 16.99
C ILE A 58 -12.53 -2.82 17.31
N ARG A 59 -12.10 -1.96 18.24
CA ARG A 59 -10.67 -1.78 18.58
C ARG A 59 -9.95 -3.10 18.86
N ASP A 60 -10.59 -4.01 19.59
CA ASP A 60 -9.95 -5.23 20.09
C ASP A 60 -9.64 -6.26 18.98
N ILE A 61 -10.25 -6.11 17.80
CA ILE A 61 -9.97 -6.95 16.61
C ILE A 61 -9.08 -6.25 15.58
N LEU A 62 -8.73 -4.97 15.81
CA LEU A 62 -7.81 -4.22 14.95
C LEU A 62 -6.36 -4.52 15.32
N PRO A 63 -5.39 -4.27 14.40
CA PRO A 63 -3.98 -4.28 14.77
C PRO A 63 -3.75 -3.37 15.97
N LYS A 64 -2.93 -3.82 16.92
CA LYS A 64 -2.54 -2.98 18.06
C LYS A 64 -1.81 -1.74 17.56
N THR A 65 -2.44 -0.59 17.74
CA THR A 65 -1.81 0.72 17.65
C THR A 65 -1.24 1.08 19.02
N ASN A 66 -0.18 1.90 19.04
CA ASN A 66 0.24 2.53 20.29
C ASN A 66 -0.43 3.92 20.38
N LEU A 67 -0.60 4.42 21.60
CA LEU A 67 -1.12 5.77 21.85
C LEU A 67 -0.32 6.82 21.08
N ASN A 68 -1.02 7.78 20.49
CA ASN A 68 -0.45 8.84 19.66
C ASN A 68 0.41 8.33 18.50
N GLN A 69 0.08 7.15 17.97
CA GLN A 69 0.67 6.61 16.75
C GLN A 69 -0.42 6.36 15.71
N TYR A 70 0.05 6.21 14.46
CA TYR A 70 -0.74 5.73 13.36
C TYR A 70 -0.11 4.46 12.79
N LEU A 71 -0.94 3.69 12.11
CA LEU A 71 -0.58 2.49 11.40
C LEU A 71 -1.02 2.65 9.94
N SER A 72 -0.13 2.30 9.02
CA SER A 72 -0.45 2.24 7.59
C SER A 72 -1.04 0.87 7.26
N ILE A 73 -2.26 0.86 6.72
CA ILE A 73 -2.95 -0.37 6.31
C ILE A 73 -2.17 -1.05 5.18
N ALA A 74 -1.66 -0.28 4.22
CA ALA A 74 -0.82 -0.81 3.15
C ALA A 74 0.41 -1.53 3.70
N LYS A 75 1.08 -0.95 4.70
CA LYS A 75 2.27 -1.56 5.32
C LYS A 75 1.93 -2.87 6.03
N GLU A 76 0.83 -2.93 6.78
CA GLU A 76 0.38 -4.17 7.43
C GLU A 76 0.03 -5.27 6.43
N LEU A 77 -0.51 -4.90 5.27
CA LEU A 77 -0.86 -5.82 4.20
C LEU A 77 0.32 -6.18 3.28
N GLY A 78 1.49 -5.56 3.47
CA GLY A 78 2.64 -5.71 2.57
C GLY A 78 2.39 -5.13 1.17
N ILE A 79 1.47 -4.17 1.04
CA ILE A 79 1.18 -3.48 -0.23
C ILE A 79 2.31 -2.49 -0.51
N ILE A 80 2.90 -2.63 -1.71
CA ILE A 80 4.01 -1.80 -2.19
C ILE A 80 3.45 -0.48 -2.74
N ASP A 81 4.02 0.64 -2.30
CA ASP A 81 3.74 1.96 -2.85
C ASP A 81 4.55 2.19 -4.14
N TRP A 82 4.01 1.67 -5.24
CA TRP A 82 4.64 1.71 -6.56
C TRP A 82 4.92 3.14 -7.07
N ALA A 83 4.18 4.14 -6.59
CA ALA A 83 4.40 5.54 -7.00
C ALA A 83 5.77 6.09 -6.54
N ASN A 84 6.38 5.49 -5.52
CA ASN A 84 7.65 5.93 -4.93
C ASN A 84 8.82 4.98 -5.21
N ILE A 85 8.64 3.98 -6.09
CA ILE A 85 9.71 3.05 -6.46
C ILE A 85 10.67 3.74 -7.46
N PRO A 86 12.01 3.66 -7.28
CA PRO A 86 12.95 4.21 -8.24
C PRO A 86 12.83 3.56 -9.63
N VAL A 87 12.97 4.37 -10.68
CA VAL A 87 13.10 3.88 -12.06
C VAL A 87 14.28 2.92 -12.15
N ASP A 88 14.16 1.91 -13.00
CA ASP A 88 15.07 0.80 -13.22
C ASP A 88 15.19 -0.21 -12.08
N THR A 89 14.39 -0.09 -11.03
CA THR A 89 14.30 -1.12 -9.98
C THR A 89 13.91 -2.48 -10.61
N PRO A 90 14.67 -3.56 -10.36
CA PRO A 90 14.32 -4.90 -10.84
C PRO A 90 12.99 -5.35 -10.25
N VAL A 91 12.08 -5.73 -11.13
CA VAL A 91 10.75 -6.21 -10.78
C VAL A 91 10.46 -7.51 -11.51
N ARG A 92 9.56 -8.29 -10.91
CA ARG A 92 8.96 -9.43 -11.57
C ARG A 92 7.48 -9.15 -11.79
N VAL A 93 7.03 -9.26 -13.03
CA VAL A 93 5.70 -8.80 -13.47
C VAL A 93 4.95 -9.88 -14.23
N TRP A 94 3.63 -9.86 -14.18
CA TRP A 94 2.77 -10.80 -14.90
C TRP A 94 1.35 -10.23 -15.08
N ASN A 95 0.66 -10.70 -16.11
CA ASN A 95 -0.76 -10.39 -16.35
C ASN A 95 -1.65 -11.52 -15.84
N ASN A 96 -2.92 -11.23 -15.60
CA ASN A 96 -3.90 -12.17 -15.03
C ASN A 96 -4.00 -13.50 -15.80
N ALA A 97 -3.86 -13.46 -17.13
CA ALA A 97 -3.93 -14.64 -17.98
C ALA A 97 -2.58 -15.39 -18.13
N SER A 98 -1.48 -14.83 -17.61
CA SER A 98 -0.15 -15.41 -17.77
C SER A 98 0.14 -16.47 -16.72
N THR A 99 0.74 -17.58 -17.13
CA THR A 99 1.29 -18.60 -16.23
C THR A 99 2.75 -18.35 -15.88
N THR A 100 3.40 -17.40 -16.56
CA THR A 100 4.81 -17.08 -16.37
C THR A 100 4.97 -15.65 -15.84
N LYS A 101 5.95 -15.50 -14.96
CA LYS A 101 6.38 -14.22 -14.44
C LYS A 101 7.64 -13.76 -15.17
N GLU A 102 7.66 -12.50 -15.60
CA GLU A 102 8.75 -11.92 -16.39
C GLU A 102 9.64 -11.03 -15.52
N LYS A 103 10.97 -11.12 -15.71
CA LYS A 103 11.91 -10.19 -15.09
C LYS A 103 12.05 -8.94 -15.96
N ARG A 104 11.83 -7.77 -15.37
CA ARG A 104 11.83 -6.47 -16.05
C ARG A 104 12.44 -5.41 -15.14
N HIS A 105 12.60 -4.20 -15.67
CA HIS A 105 13.01 -3.02 -14.92
C HIS A 105 11.84 -2.03 -14.84
N PHE A 106 11.56 -1.52 -13.65
CA PHE A 106 10.47 -0.60 -13.38
C PHE A 106 10.65 0.71 -14.16
N ALA A 107 9.59 1.16 -14.83
CA ALA A 107 9.56 2.42 -15.58
C ALA A 107 8.69 3.49 -14.91
N GLY A 108 7.70 3.08 -14.11
CA GLY A 108 6.78 4.00 -13.45
C GLY A 108 5.50 3.32 -12.97
N TYR A 109 4.60 4.10 -12.39
CA TYR A 109 3.28 3.65 -11.95
C TYR A 109 2.23 4.68 -12.37
N GLU A 110 1.26 4.25 -13.18
CA GLU A 110 0.24 5.14 -13.73
C GLU A 110 -1.11 4.40 -13.82
N ASN A 111 -2.20 5.11 -13.50
CA ASN A 111 -3.58 4.59 -13.58
C ASN A 111 -3.83 3.25 -12.88
N GLY A 112 -3.06 2.94 -11.84
CA GLY A 112 -3.18 1.67 -11.10
C GLY A 112 -2.26 0.55 -11.60
N TYR A 113 -1.54 0.77 -12.70
CA TYR A 113 -0.69 -0.23 -13.35
C TYR A 113 0.79 0.02 -13.13
N VAL A 114 1.53 -1.06 -12.91
CA VAL A 114 2.99 -1.03 -12.89
C VAL A 114 3.49 -1.03 -14.33
N LEU A 115 4.33 -0.04 -14.66
CA LEU A 115 4.95 0.10 -15.96
C LEU A 115 6.36 -0.46 -15.90
N THR A 116 6.77 -1.20 -16.93
CA THR A 116 8.17 -1.62 -17.10
C THR A 116 8.68 -1.30 -18.49
N TRP A 117 9.99 -1.17 -18.61
CA TRP A 117 10.63 -0.98 -19.92
C TRP A 117 10.43 -2.23 -20.78
N SER A 118 10.03 -2.01 -22.03
CA SER A 118 9.83 -3.11 -22.98
C SER A 118 11.14 -3.89 -23.22
N HIS A 119 11.00 -5.17 -23.53
CA HIS A 119 12.10 -6.08 -23.88
C HIS A 119 13.24 -6.19 -22.84
N GLY A 120 12.96 -5.89 -21.56
CA GLY A 120 13.97 -5.97 -20.51
C GLY A 120 15.00 -4.83 -20.55
N GLY A 121 14.73 -3.76 -21.29
CA GLY A 121 15.54 -2.55 -21.30
C GLY A 121 15.50 -1.79 -19.97
N THR A 122 16.11 -0.60 -19.97
CA THR A 122 16.16 0.32 -18.84
C THR A 122 15.95 1.75 -19.34
N SER A 123 15.92 2.74 -18.43
CA SER A 123 15.85 4.15 -18.79
C SER A 123 17.00 4.62 -19.68
N TRP A 124 18.12 3.87 -19.71
CA TRP A 124 19.28 4.13 -20.55
C TRP A 124 19.13 3.61 -21.99
N SER A 125 18.50 2.45 -22.16
CA SER A 125 18.45 1.74 -23.45
C SER A 125 17.10 1.84 -24.17
N SER A 126 16.02 2.19 -23.45
CA SER A 126 14.67 2.24 -23.99
C SER A 126 14.18 3.68 -24.22
N PRO A 127 13.54 3.98 -25.36
CA PRO A 127 12.81 5.22 -25.54
C PRO A 127 11.69 5.39 -24.50
N LYS A 128 11.40 6.62 -24.07
CA LYS A 128 10.43 6.92 -22.99
C LYS A 128 9.02 6.35 -23.21
N HIS A 129 8.59 6.18 -24.46
CA HIS A 129 7.27 5.67 -24.81
C HIS A 129 7.23 4.14 -24.98
N CYS A 130 8.37 3.46 -24.86
CA CYS A 130 8.47 2.00 -24.95
C CYS A 130 8.33 1.38 -23.57
N VAL A 131 7.12 1.45 -23.03
CA VAL A 131 6.73 0.85 -21.75
C VAL A 131 5.62 -0.17 -21.94
N SER A 132 5.52 -1.11 -21.01
CA SER A 132 4.48 -2.12 -20.96
C SER A 132 3.78 -2.08 -19.59
N GLU A 133 2.45 -2.14 -19.61
CA GLU A 133 1.58 -2.18 -18.42
C GLU A 133 1.41 -3.62 -17.92
N TRP A 134 1.34 -3.78 -16.60
CA TRP A 134 1.23 -5.08 -15.94
C TRP A 134 0.15 -5.07 -14.85
N ASP A 135 -0.64 -6.15 -14.79
CA ASP A 135 -1.67 -6.34 -13.77
C ASP A 135 -1.06 -6.54 -12.38
N HIS A 136 0.07 -7.25 -12.30
CA HIS A 136 0.72 -7.63 -11.05
C HIS A 136 2.23 -7.44 -11.12
N ALA A 137 2.81 -7.11 -9.97
CA ALA A 137 4.24 -6.94 -9.82
C ALA A 137 4.72 -7.31 -8.40
N GLU A 138 5.96 -7.77 -8.30
CA GLU A 138 6.69 -7.94 -7.04
C GLU A 138 8.11 -7.37 -7.20
N LEU A 139 8.66 -6.81 -6.12
CA LEU A 139 10.07 -6.41 -6.08
C LEU A 139 10.95 -7.67 -6.05
N VAL A 140 12.06 -7.62 -6.77
CA VAL A 140 13.05 -8.69 -6.76
C VAL A 140 14.26 -8.22 -5.95
N GLU A 141 14.57 -8.91 -4.86
CA GLU A 141 15.86 -8.73 -4.19
C GLU A 141 16.98 -9.25 -5.11
N LEU A 142 18.01 -8.43 -5.29
CA LEU A 142 19.20 -8.73 -6.08
C LEU A 142 20.17 -9.62 -5.29
#